data_AF-A0A453PTW6-F1
#
_entry.id   AF-A0A453PTW6-F1
#
_cell.length_a   1.000
_cell.length_b   1.000
_cell.length_c   1.000
_cell.angle_alpha   90.00
_cell.angle_beta   90.00
_cell.angle_gamma   90.00
#
_symmetry.space_group_name_H-M   'P 1'
#
loop_
_entity.id
_entity.type
_entity.pdbx_description
1 polymer ?
#
loop_
_entity_poly.entity_id
_entity_poly.type
_entity_poly.pdbx_seq_one_letter_code
_entity_poly.pdbx_strand_id
1 'polypeptide(L)'
;LLSPEKSPAAMPTHITSLFTFGFLAEILLLVHCSHALSANSSASQQVPARCRRDQAAALLTVKRSFSFTDKDDYFMAAATIALSSWTEGTDCCRWEGVGCDNVTGRVTALDLPERNLYISGLHPSLFRLTSLQYLNLASNTFT
;
A
#
# COMPACT_ATOMS: atom_id res chain seq x y z
N LEU A 1 24.20 -56.58 58.07
CA LEU A 1 23.93 -57.27 56.79
C LEU A 1 22.89 -56.44 56.05
N LEU A 2 23.26 -55.97 54.85
CA LEU A 2 22.65 -54.87 54.10
C LEU A 2 21.20 -55.16 53.64
N SER A 3 20.37 -54.11 53.63
CA SER A 3 19.07 -54.06 52.92
C SER A 3 19.25 -54.12 51.40
N PRO A 4 18.32 -54.74 50.64
CA PRO A 4 18.29 -54.60 49.18
C PRO A 4 17.58 -53.32 48.75
N GLU A 5 18.21 -52.59 47.83
CA GLU A 5 17.71 -51.41 47.13
C GLU A 5 16.52 -51.79 46.22
N LYS A 6 15.42 -51.03 46.30
CA LYS A 6 14.28 -51.18 45.38
C LYS A 6 14.55 -50.41 44.10
N SER A 7 14.86 -51.13 43.03
CA SER A 7 15.03 -50.57 41.69
C SER A 7 13.71 -49.97 41.17
N PRO A 8 13.72 -48.81 40.50
CA PRO A 8 12.52 -48.23 39.90
C PRO A 8 12.03 -49.09 38.73
N ALA A 9 10.72 -49.34 38.69
CA ALA A 9 10.09 -50.05 37.58
C ALA A 9 10.27 -49.25 36.28
N ALA A 10 11.07 -49.79 35.35
CA ALA A 10 11.14 -49.29 33.99
C ALA A 10 9.79 -49.52 33.30
N MET A 11 9.16 -48.43 32.86
CA MET A 11 7.94 -48.49 32.05
C MET A 11 8.24 -49.11 30.67
N PRO A 12 7.30 -49.84 30.05
CA PRO A 12 7.51 -50.47 28.75
C PRO A 12 7.80 -49.40 27.67
N THR A 13 8.95 -49.53 27.00
CA THR A 13 9.43 -48.65 25.91
C THR A 13 8.49 -48.52 24.71
N HIS A 14 7.52 -49.42 24.57
CA HIS A 14 6.50 -49.36 23.52
C HIS A 14 5.44 -48.27 23.74
N ILE A 15 5.14 -47.91 24.99
CA ILE A 15 4.07 -46.95 25.30
C ILE A 15 4.55 -45.52 25.03
N THR A 16 5.80 -45.20 25.39
CA THR A 16 6.42 -43.90 25.08
C THR A 16 6.61 -43.69 23.58
N SER A 17 6.88 -44.76 22.84
CA SER A 17 7.00 -44.78 21.39
C SER A 17 5.68 -44.43 20.69
N LEU A 18 4.55 -44.98 21.14
CA LEU A 18 3.22 -44.68 20.57
C LEU A 18 2.81 -43.21 20.78
N PHE A 19 3.16 -42.60 21.92
CA PHE A 19 2.91 -41.18 22.19
C PHE A 19 3.78 -40.25 21.33
N THR A 20 5.05 -40.59 21.08
CA THR A 20 5.92 -39.80 20.20
C THR A 20 5.52 -39.90 18.73
N PHE A 21 5.04 -41.06 18.27
CA PHE A 21 4.50 -41.20 16.91
C PHE A 21 3.21 -40.39 16.70
N GLY A 22 2.33 -40.28 17.71
CA GLY A 22 1.13 -39.43 17.66
C GLY A 22 1.47 -37.94 17.57
N PHE A 23 2.42 -37.46 18.38
CA PHE A 23 2.86 -36.06 18.39
C PHE A 23 3.56 -35.64 17.10
N LEU A 24 4.35 -36.54 16.48
CA LEU A 24 5.02 -36.27 15.20
C LEU A 24 4.03 -36.21 14.02
N ALA A 25 2.96 -37.03 14.05
CA ALA A 25 1.91 -36.99 13.04
C ALA A 25 1.08 -35.69 13.10
N GLU A 26 0.80 -35.15 14.29
CA GLU A 26 0.15 -33.84 14.48
C GLU A 26 1.04 -32.68 14.01
N ILE A 27 2.34 -32.73 14.30
CA ILE A 27 3.32 -31.73 13.81
C ILE A 27 3.44 -31.81 12.27
N LEU A 28 3.40 -33.00 11.68
CA LEU A 28 3.43 -33.20 10.23
C LEU A 28 2.17 -32.62 9.55
N LEU A 29 0.98 -32.74 10.14
CA LEU A 29 -0.25 -32.12 9.61
C LEU A 29 -0.19 -30.59 9.62
N LEU A 30 0.44 -29.97 10.63
CA LEU A 30 0.66 -28.53 10.69
C LEU A 30 1.67 -28.03 9.63
N VAL A 31 2.67 -28.86 9.28
CA VAL A 31 3.65 -28.57 8.22
C VAL A 31 3.04 -28.70 6.81
N HIS A 32 2.02 -29.55 6.61
CA HIS A 32 1.33 -29.66 5.31
C HIS A 32 0.46 -28.43 4.97
N CYS A 33 0.00 -27.66 5.96
CA CYS A 33 -0.70 -26.39 5.72
C CYS A 33 0.24 -25.29 5.20
N SER A 34 1.52 -25.31 5.55
CA SER A 34 2.50 -24.33 5.05
C SER A 34 2.94 -24.65 3.61
N HIS A 35 2.88 -25.92 3.18
CA HIS A 35 3.25 -26.32 1.82
C HIS A 35 2.11 -26.20 0.79
N ALA A 36 0.85 -26.02 1.23
CA ALA A 36 -0.28 -25.79 0.34
C ALA A 36 -0.32 -24.38 -0.30
N LEU A 37 0.69 -23.53 -0.07
CA LEU A 37 0.80 -22.20 -0.68
C LEU A 37 2.07 -22.06 -1.53
N SER A 38 2.30 -22.93 -2.52
CA SER A 38 3.27 -22.64 -3.59
C SER A 38 3.11 -23.52 -4.82
N ALA A 39 1.97 -23.43 -5.51
CA ALA A 39 1.86 -23.94 -6.88
C ALA A 39 0.88 -23.10 -7.71
N ASN A 40 1.33 -21.93 -8.19
CA ASN A 40 1.03 -21.50 -9.57
C ASN A 40 1.97 -20.34 -10.00
N SER A 41 2.82 -20.60 -10.98
CA SER A 41 3.69 -19.60 -11.61
C SER A 41 2.97 -18.98 -12.80
N SER A 42 3.10 -17.65 -12.96
CA SER A 42 2.79 -16.84 -14.16
C SER A 42 1.33 -16.49 -14.49
N ALA A 43 0.63 -15.90 -13.53
CA ALA A 43 -0.19 -14.71 -13.80
C ALA A 43 -0.01 -13.78 -12.60
N SER A 44 0.50 -12.58 -12.83
CA SER A 44 0.70 -11.57 -11.79
C SER A 44 -0.66 -11.20 -11.16
N GLN A 45 -1.08 -11.92 -10.11
CA GLN A 45 -2.01 -11.35 -9.13
C GLN A 45 -1.22 -10.38 -8.25
N GLN A 46 -0.61 -9.37 -8.86
CA GLN A 46 -0.07 -8.23 -8.13
C GLN A 46 -1.26 -7.45 -7.59
N VAL A 47 -1.46 -7.53 -6.28
CA VAL A 47 -2.26 -6.52 -5.58
C VAL A 47 -1.65 -5.16 -5.95
N PRO A 48 -2.42 -4.22 -6.52
CA PRO A 48 -1.89 -2.94 -6.94
C PRO A 48 -1.12 -2.28 -5.80
N ALA A 49 0.11 -1.87 -6.07
CA ALA A 49 0.92 -1.19 -5.09
C ALA A 49 0.24 0.13 -4.68
N ARG A 50 -0.01 0.27 -3.38
CA ARG A 50 -0.55 1.51 -2.80
C ARG A 50 0.40 2.68 -3.08
N CYS A 51 -0.16 3.88 -3.28
CA CYS A 51 0.63 5.10 -3.36
C CYS A 51 1.63 5.22 -2.22
N ARG A 52 2.87 5.56 -2.55
CA ARG A 52 3.90 5.85 -1.56
C ARG A 52 3.59 7.16 -0.82
N ARG A 53 3.87 7.18 0.49
CA ARG A 53 3.66 8.36 1.34
C ARG A 53 4.41 9.60 0.86
N ASP A 54 5.63 9.43 0.34
CA ASP A 54 6.43 10.55 -0.18
C ASP A 54 5.80 11.19 -1.44
N GLN A 55 5.13 10.38 -2.27
CA GLN A 55 4.44 10.85 -3.46
C GLN A 55 3.16 11.60 -3.10
N ALA A 56 2.34 11.02 -2.20
CA ALA A 56 1.14 11.68 -1.68
C ALA A 56 1.47 13.03 -1.03
N ALA A 57 2.52 13.09 -0.20
CA ALA A 57 2.95 14.32 0.45
C ALA A 57 3.45 15.37 -0.57
N ALA A 58 4.18 14.95 -1.61
CA ALA A 58 4.61 15.85 -2.67
C ALA A 58 3.41 16.44 -3.44
N LEU A 59 2.41 15.61 -3.79
CA LEU A 59 1.17 16.05 -4.42
C LEU A 59 0.37 17.01 -3.54
N LEU A 60 0.20 16.73 -2.24
CA LEU A 60 -0.46 17.66 -1.31
C LEU A 60 0.26 19.00 -1.19
N THR A 61 1.57 19.01 -1.39
CA THR A 61 2.34 20.26 -1.45
C THR A 61 2.12 20.98 -2.79
N VAL A 62 2.09 20.26 -3.92
CA VAL A 62 1.73 20.80 -5.25
C VAL A 62 0.31 21.36 -5.25
N LYS A 63 -0.63 20.76 -4.49
CA LYS A 63 -2.01 21.25 -4.34
C LYS A 63 -2.08 22.73 -3.97
N ARG A 64 -1.08 23.25 -3.23
CA ARG A 64 -1.01 24.65 -2.80
C ARG A 64 -0.68 25.62 -3.94
N SER A 65 -0.16 25.14 -5.06
CA SER A 65 0.05 25.95 -6.27
C SER A 65 -1.23 26.25 -7.03
N PHE A 66 -2.30 25.51 -6.75
CA PHE A 66 -3.59 25.69 -7.40
C PHE A 66 -4.43 26.60 -6.52
N SER A 67 -4.49 27.88 -6.90
CA SER A 67 -5.38 28.86 -6.31
C SER A 67 -6.66 28.96 -7.12
N PHE A 68 -7.69 29.52 -6.51
CA PHE A 68 -8.96 29.78 -7.17
C PHE A 68 -9.40 31.17 -6.73
N THR A 69 -9.64 32.07 -7.67
CA THR A 69 -10.10 33.42 -7.35
C THR A 69 -11.62 33.44 -7.28
N ASP A 70 -12.15 33.84 -6.13
CA ASP A 70 -13.51 34.35 -6.01
C ASP A 70 -13.68 35.62 -6.85
N LYS A 71 -14.82 35.70 -7.55
CA LYS A 71 -15.59 36.96 -7.52
C LYS A 71 -17.02 36.78 -7.04
N ASP A 72 -17.49 35.55 -6.82
CA ASP A 72 -18.80 35.27 -6.21
C ASP A 72 -18.67 34.01 -5.35
N ASP A 73 -19.17 34.06 -4.11
CA ASP A 73 -19.13 33.01 -3.04
C ASP A 73 -19.58 31.59 -3.51
N TYR A 74 -20.22 31.52 -4.68
CA TYR A 74 -20.61 30.29 -5.35
C TYR A 74 -19.42 29.52 -5.99
N PHE A 75 -18.29 30.17 -6.27
CA PHE A 75 -17.18 29.60 -7.04
C PHE A 75 -15.98 29.12 -6.19
N MET A 76 -15.79 29.59 -4.95
CA MET A 76 -14.86 28.94 -4.00
C MET A 76 -15.28 27.52 -3.58
N ALA A 77 -16.55 27.18 -3.74
CA ALA A 77 -16.99 25.79 -3.69
C ALA A 77 -16.36 24.97 -4.84
N ALA A 78 -16.33 25.51 -6.06
CA ALA A 78 -15.78 24.84 -7.24
C ALA A 78 -14.28 24.54 -7.09
N ALA A 79 -13.55 25.43 -6.42
CA ALA A 79 -12.15 25.27 -6.06
C ALA A 79 -11.87 24.01 -5.24
N THR A 80 -12.63 23.88 -4.16
CA THR A 80 -12.52 22.77 -3.23
C THR A 80 -13.01 21.47 -3.88
N ILE A 81 -13.97 21.56 -4.81
CA ILE A 81 -14.50 20.42 -5.56
C ILE A 81 -13.45 19.87 -6.55
N ALA A 82 -12.73 20.72 -7.29
CA ALA A 82 -11.83 20.31 -8.37
C ALA A 82 -10.68 19.38 -7.92
N LEU A 83 -10.25 19.50 -6.66
CA LEU A 83 -9.22 18.66 -6.03
C LEU A 83 -9.72 18.04 -4.71
N SER A 84 -11.03 17.81 -4.61
CA SER A 84 -11.70 17.27 -3.41
C SER A 84 -11.22 15.87 -3.05
N SER A 85 -10.86 15.04 -4.04
CA SER A 85 -10.35 13.69 -3.80
C SER A 85 -8.95 13.69 -3.17
N TRP A 86 -8.20 14.79 -3.29
CA TRP A 86 -6.82 14.89 -2.80
C TRP A 86 -6.81 15.07 -1.29
N THR A 87 -7.02 13.96 -0.59
CA THR A 87 -7.26 13.91 0.86
C THR A 87 -6.13 13.16 1.56
N GLU A 88 -5.55 13.81 2.58
CA GLU A 88 -4.49 13.22 3.38
C GLU A 88 -4.88 11.86 3.99
N GLY A 89 -3.91 10.94 4.07
CA GLY A 89 -4.12 9.59 4.61
C GLY A 89 -4.78 8.60 3.65
N THR A 90 -5.38 9.06 2.54
CA THR A 90 -5.94 8.19 1.50
C THR A 90 -4.90 7.77 0.46
N ASP A 91 -5.23 6.77 -0.37
CA ASP A 91 -4.34 6.31 -1.44
C ASP A 91 -4.33 7.30 -2.61
N CYS A 92 -3.19 7.97 -2.84
CA CYS A 92 -3.10 9.01 -3.87
C CYS A 92 -3.30 8.49 -5.29
N CYS A 93 -3.09 7.20 -5.54
CA CYS A 93 -3.34 6.60 -6.85
C CYS A 93 -4.83 6.49 -7.18
N ARG A 94 -5.70 6.82 -6.22
CA ARG A 94 -7.15 6.94 -6.40
C ARG A 94 -7.62 8.40 -6.46
N TRP A 95 -6.71 9.36 -6.35
CA TRP A 95 -7.07 10.76 -6.50
C TRP A 95 -7.37 11.06 -7.95
N GLU A 96 -8.37 11.90 -8.18
CA GLU A 96 -8.74 12.37 -9.49
C GLU A 96 -7.54 13.05 -10.17
N GLY A 97 -7.28 12.65 -11.42
CA GLY A 97 -6.16 13.15 -12.22
C GLY A 97 -4.79 12.57 -11.83
N VAL A 98 -4.69 11.63 -10.88
CA VAL A 98 -3.41 11.01 -10.50
C VAL A 98 -3.31 9.62 -11.11
N GLY A 99 -2.29 9.40 -11.94
CA GLY A 99 -1.90 8.08 -12.43
C GLY A 99 -0.67 7.56 -11.69
N CYS A 100 -0.65 6.26 -11.43
CA CYS A 100 0.46 5.59 -10.76
C CYS A 100 0.94 4.36 -11.53
N ASP A 101 2.20 4.00 -11.27
CA ASP A 101 2.72 2.68 -11.59
C ASP A 101 2.18 1.63 -10.60
N ASN A 102 1.48 0.62 -11.12
CA ASN A 102 0.79 -0.39 -10.32
C ASN A 102 1.72 -1.33 -9.53
N VAL A 103 3.03 -1.31 -9.82
CA VAL A 103 4.02 -2.19 -9.18
C VAL A 103 4.78 -1.45 -8.08
N THR A 104 5.12 -0.19 -8.31
CA THR A 104 5.97 0.62 -7.41
C THR A 104 5.17 1.63 -6.57
N GLY A 105 3.92 1.90 -6.93
CA GLY A 105 3.07 2.89 -6.25
C GLY A 105 3.60 4.32 -6.40
N ARG A 106 4.42 4.58 -7.42
CA ARG A 106 4.95 5.90 -7.75
C ARG A 106 4.01 6.61 -8.71
N VAL A 107 3.91 7.94 -8.57
CA VAL A 107 3.09 8.76 -9.45
C VAL A 107 3.77 8.88 -10.79
N THR A 108 3.04 8.56 -11.85
CA THR A 108 3.50 8.59 -13.25
C THR A 108 2.74 9.60 -14.09
N ALA A 109 1.54 10.00 -13.68
CA ALA A 109 0.74 10.98 -14.38
C ALA A 109 0.06 11.96 -13.42
N LEU A 110 0.01 13.22 -13.84
CA LEU A 110 -0.82 14.27 -13.26
C LEU A 110 -1.63 14.95 -14.38
N ASP A 111 -2.92 14.65 -14.45
CA ASP A 111 -3.84 15.05 -15.51
C ASP A 111 -4.99 15.89 -14.93
N LEU A 112 -4.86 17.21 -15.00
CA LEU A 112 -5.83 18.18 -14.46
C LEU A 112 -6.23 19.24 -15.51
N PRO A 113 -6.71 18.85 -16.71
CA PRO A 113 -7.14 19.83 -17.70
C PRO A 113 -8.47 20.48 -17.28
N GLU A 114 -8.69 21.73 -17.72
CA GLU A 114 -10.00 22.40 -17.67
C GLU A 114 -10.62 22.47 -16.26
N ARG A 115 -9.79 22.58 -15.22
CA ARG A 115 -10.26 22.58 -13.82
C ARG A 115 -10.46 23.96 -13.22
N ASN A 116 -10.41 25.01 -14.05
CA ASN A 116 -10.47 26.41 -13.63
C ASN A 116 -9.42 26.75 -12.55
N LEU A 117 -8.26 26.10 -12.60
CA LEU A 117 -7.16 26.35 -11.66
C LEU A 117 -6.46 27.66 -12.05
N TYR A 118 -6.13 28.47 -11.05
CA TYR A 118 -5.21 29.59 -11.20
C TYR A 118 -3.84 29.19 -10.66
N ILE A 119 -2.83 29.29 -11.51
CA ILE A 119 -1.48 28.76 -11.27
C ILE A 119 -0.49 29.91 -11.39
N SER A 120 -0.13 30.50 -10.25
CA SER A 120 0.90 31.56 -10.18
C SER A 120 2.34 31.03 -10.20
N GLY A 121 2.48 29.72 -9.97
CA GLY A 121 3.76 29.03 -10.00
C GLY A 121 3.62 27.61 -9.45
N LEU A 122 4.25 26.65 -10.11
CA LEU A 122 4.25 25.26 -9.67
C LEU A 122 5.24 25.07 -8.52
N HIS A 123 4.77 24.45 -7.44
CA HIS A 123 5.58 24.21 -6.26
C HIS A 123 6.71 23.23 -6.63
N PRO A 124 7.97 23.48 -6.21
CA PRO A 124 9.12 22.64 -6.58
C PRO A 124 9.01 21.17 -6.16
N SER A 125 8.09 20.85 -5.24
CA SER A 125 7.77 19.47 -4.88
C SER A 125 7.28 18.63 -6.06
N LEU A 126 6.80 19.25 -7.15
CA LEU A 126 6.48 18.55 -8.39
C LEU A 126 7.71 17.76 -8.91
N PHE A 127 8.91 18.33 -8.81
CA PHE A 127 10.15 17.69 -9.24
C PHE A 127 10.59 16.53 -8.34
N ARG A 128 9.95 16.33 -7.17
CA ARG A 128 10.16 15.15 -6.32
C ARG A 128 9.41 13.93 -6.85
N LEU A 129 8.43 14.12 -7.73
CA LEU A 129 7.74 13.04 -8.44
C LEU A 129 8.61 12.57 -9.61
N THR A 130 9.76 11.96 -9.31
CA THR A 130 10.78 11.61 -10.32
C THR A 130 10.34 10.56 -11.34
N SER A 131 9.21 9.89 -11.11
CA SER A 131 8.60 8.94 -12.05
C SER A 131 7.48 9.55 -12.88
N LEU A 132 7.18 10.85 -12.70
CA LEU A 132 6.19 11.57 -13.47
C LEU A 132 6.61 11.65 -14.94
N GLN A 133 5.78 11.12 -15.82
CA GLN A 133 5.99 11.06 -17.26
C GLN A 133 4.97 11.90 -18.02
N TYR A 134 3.79 12.07 -17.44
CA TYR A 134 2.70 12.83 -18.02
C TYR A 134 2.26 13.95 -17.08
N LEU A 135 2.29 15.17 -17.58
CA LEU A 135 1.80 16.35 -16.88
C LEU A 135 0.91 17.13 -17.83
N ASN A 136 -0.38 17.19 -17.52
CA ASN A 136 -1.34 17.97 -18.26
C ASN A 136 -2.06 18.93 -17.32
N LEU A 137 -1.84 20.22 -17.57
CA LEU A 137 -2.49 21.33 -16.88
C LEU A 137 -3.18 22.24 -17.90
N ALA A 138 -3.48 21.73 -19.10
CA ALA A 138 -4.04 22.51 -20.19
C ALA A 138 -5.39 23.14 -19.81
N SER A 139 -5.71 24.28 -20.44
CA SER A 139 -6.96 25.00 -20.22
C SER A 139 -7.21 25.38 -18.75
N ASN A 140 -6.13 25.59 -17.99
CA ASN A 140 -6.12 26.31 -16.73
C ASN A 140 -5.47 27.69 -16.94
N THR A 141 -5.64 28.58 -15.96
CA THR A 141 -5.12 29.95 -16.02
C THR A 141 -3.75 30.02 -15.35
N PHE A 142 -2.70 30.29 -16.13
CA PHE A 142 -1.37 30.61 -15.61
C PHE A 142 -1.24 32.13 -15.49
N THR A 143 -0.82 32.64 -14.32
CA THR A 143 -0.76 34.08 -14.01
C THR A 143 0.60 34.51 -13.52
#